data_AF-A0A6B3LZI8-F1
#
_entry.id   AF-A0A6B3LZI8-F1
#
_cell.length_a   1.000
_cell.length_b   1.000
_cell.length_c   1.000
_cell.angle_alpha   90.00
_cell.angle_beta   90.00
_cell.angle_gamma   90.00
#
_symmetry.space_group_name_H-M   'P 1'
#
loop_
_entity.id
_entity.type
_entity.pdbx_description
1 polymer ?
#
loop_
_entity_poly.entity_id
_entity_poly.type
_entity_poly.pdbx_seq_one_letter_code
_entity_poly.pdbx_strand_id
1 'polypeptide(L)' 'MFVESAPQLKYTFSGHEKFQCRHLWLKKGYDYLQLGKSFLEEDAVIELGVGKNMVASIRFWLKAFGITDN' A
#
# COMPACT_ATOMS: atom_id res chain seq x y z
N MET A 1 -4.80 -29.13 -22.77
CA MET A 1 -4.36 -29.24 -21.36
C MET A 1 -3.70 -27.92 -21.01
N PHE A 2 -4.40 -27.03 -20.32
CA PHE A 2 -3.84 -25.74 -19.87
C PHE A 2 -3.11 -26.01 -18.56
N VAL A 3 -1.79 -25.80 -18.54
CA VAL A 3 -1.02 -25.85 -17.30
C VAL A 3 -1.29 -24.54 -16.59
N GLU A 4 -2.05 -24.60 -15.49
CA GLU A 4 -2.26 -23.45 -14.62
C GLU A 4 -0.92 -23.15 -13.93
N SER A 5 -0.28 -22.04 -14.30
CA SER A 5 0.99 -21.62 -13.71
C SER A 5 0.74 -21.16 -12.27
N ALA A 6 1.43 -21.79 -11.31
CA ALA A 6 1.34 -21.41 -9.90
C ALA A 6 1.63 -19.91 -9.71
N PRO A 7 0.92 -19.21 -8.79
CA PRO A 7 1.13 -17.79 -8.54
C PRO A 7 2.58 -17.53 -8.14
N GLN A 8 3.25 -16.65 -8.88
CA GLN A 8 4.64 -16.34 -8.63
C GLN A 8 4.76 -15.46 -7.38
N LEU A 9 5.28 -16.04 -6.30
CA LEU A 9 5.58 -15.33 -5.05
C LEU A 9 6.62 -14.24 -5.31
N LYS A 10 6.18 -12.98 -5.26
CA LYS A 10 7.06 -11.81 -5.38
C LYS A 10 7.52 -11.36 -3.99
N TYR A 11 8.78 -11.65 -3.67
CA TYR A 11 9.41 -11.10 -2.47
C TYR A 11 9.68 -9.61 -2.65
N THR A 12 9.31 -8.80 -1.66
CA THR A 12 9.54 -7.35 -1.67
C THR A 12 10.31 -6.96 -0.42
N PHE A 13 11.44 -6.28 -0.61
CA PHE A 13 12.28 -5.74 0.46
C PHE A 13 12.30 -4.21 0.36
N SER A 14 12.47 -3.53 1.51
CA SER A 14 12.62 -2.07 1.61
C SER A 14 11.43 -1.19 1.15
N GLY A 15 10.28 -1.76 0.76
CA GLY A 15 9.11 -0.98 0.30
C GLY A 15 8.44 -0.10 1.35
N HIS A 16 8.78 -0.25 2.63
CA HIS A 16 8.27 0.56 3.73
C HIS A 16 8.98 1.92 3.87
N GLU A 17 9.93 2.27 3.00
CA GLU A 17 10.61 3.58 2.99
C GLU A 17 11.21 3.96 4.35
N LYS A 18 11.78 2.98 5.07
CA LYS A 18 12.34 3.11 6.44
C LYS A 18 11.32 3.44 7.53
N PHE A 19 10.03 3.56 7.23
CA PHE A 19 8.98 3.79 8.23
C PHE A 19 8.38 2.48 8.72
N GLN A 20 8.31 2.31 10.04
CA GLN A 20 7.46 1.29 10.67
C GLN A 20 5.97 1.58 10.44
N CYS A 21 5.13 0.56 10.49
CA CYS A 21 3.68 0.75 10.45
C CYS A 21 3.25 1.58 11.66
N ARG A 22 2.56 2.70 11.41
CA ARG A 22 2.10 3.61 12.47
C ARG A 22 0.63 3.40 12.78
N HIS A 23 0.22 3.85 13.96
CA HIS A 23 -1.18 3.88 14.35
C HIS A 23 -2.03 4.61 13.30
N LEU A 24 -3.22 4.06 13.00
CA LEU A 24 -4.17 4.52 11.98
C LEU A 24 -3.72 4.48 10.51
N TRP A 25 -2.48 4.11 10.18
CA TRP A 25 -2.05 4.04 8.78
C TRP A 25 -2.86 3.04 7.95
N LEU A 26 -3.12 1.86 8.51
CA LEU A 26 -3.94 0.84 7.86
C LEU A 26 -5.38 1.34 7.62
N LYS A 27 -6.01 1.95 8.64
CA LYS A 27 -7.37 2.51 8.53
C LYS A 27 -7.43 3.64 7.52
N LYS A 28 -6.50 4.60 7.62
CA LYS A 28 -6.44 5.77 6.73
C LYS A 28 -6.23 5.33 5.28
N GLY A 29 -5.31 4.41 5.03
CA GLY A 29 -5.07 3.88 3.68
C GLY A 29 -6.28 3.10 3.15
N TYR A 30 -6.94 2.31 4.01
CA TYR A 30 -8.14 1.56 3.61
C TYR A 30 -9.27 2.52 3.22
N ASP A 31 -9.57 3.50 4.07
CA ASP A 31 -10.62 4.50 3.80
C ASP A 31 -10.34 5.28 2.52
N TYR A 32 -9.07 5.66 2.32
CA TYR A 32 -8.64 6.35 1.11
C TYR A 32 -8.93 5.54 -0.15
N LEU A 33 -8.68 4.22 -0.12
CA LEU A 33 -9.04 3.32 -1.23
C LEU A 33 -10.55 3.12 -1.38
N GLN A 34 -11.30 3.07 -0.28
CA GLN A 34 -12.77 2.95 -0.33
C GLN A 34 -13.43 4.17 -0.98
N LEU A 35 -12.76 5.33 -0.97
CA LEU A 35 -13.17 6.52 -1.71
C LEU A 35 -12.81 6.46 -3.21
N GLY A 36 -12.29 5.33 -3.71
CA GLY A 36 -11.86 5.15 -5.10
C GLY A 36 -10.56 5.89 -5.44
N LYS A 37 -9.82 6.39 -4.44
CA LYS A 37 -8.58 7.13 -4.66
C LYS A 37 -7.40 6.19 -4.83
N SER A 38 -6.33 6.69 -5.45
CA SER A 38 -5.11 5.94 -5.74
C SER A 38 -3.90 6.56 -5.03
N PHE A 39 -3.03 5.72 -4.49
CA PHE A 39 -1.76 6.16 -3.88
C PHE A 39 -0.73 6.68 -4.91
N LEU A 40 -1.03 6.55 -6.20
CA LEU A 40 -0.18 7.04 -7.30
C LEU A 40 -0.50 8.49 -7.69
N GLU A 41 -1.64 9.02 -7.24
CA GLU A 41 -2.04 10.39 -7.52
C GLU A 41 -1.19 11.39 -6.72
N GLU A 42 -0.93 12.56 -7.30
CA GLU A 42 -0.13 13.60 -6.66
C GLU A 42 -0.84 14.23 -5.45
N ASP A 43 -2.17 14.21 -5.43
CA ASP A 43 -2.98 14.73 -4.32
C ASP A 43 -3.00 13.81 -3.09
N ALA A 44 -2.49 12.57 -3.21
CA ALA A 44 -2.45 11.60 -2.12
C ALA A 44 -1.71 12.12 -0.89
N VAL A 45 -0.67 12.93 -1.07
CA VAL A 45 0.06 13.57 0.04
C VAL A 45 -0.81 14.58 0.80
N ILE A 46 -1.69 15.29 0.10
CA ILE A 46 -2.60 16.29 0.69
C ILE A 46 -3.72 15.55 1.42
N GLU A 47 -4.37 14.61 0.74
CA GLU A 47 -5.53 13.86 1.24
C GLU A 47 -5.20 12.96 2.42
N LEU A 48 -4.06 12.27 2.37
CA LEU A 48 -3.60 11.46 3.50
C LEU A 48 -2.92 12.31 4.58
N GLY A 49 -2.58 13.57 4.28
CA GLY A 49 -1.91 14.49 5.20
C GLY A 49 -0.54 13.98 5.65
N VAL A 50 0.24 13.39 4.74
CA VAL A 50 1.58 12.83 5.01
C VAL A 50 2.53 13.09 3.84
N GLY A 51 3.84 12.99 4.07
CA GLY A 51 4.83 13.17 3.00
C GLY A 51 4.85 12.01 1.99
N LYS A 52 5.41 12.25 0.78
CA LYS A 52 5.44 11.29 -0.34
C LYS A 52 5.97 9.91 0.03
N ASN A 53 7.06 9.83 0.79
CA ASN A 53 7.63 8.54 1.21
C ASN A 53 6.73 7.81 2.23
N MET A 54 5.96 8.56 3.03
CA MET A 54 4.98 7.97 3.94
C MET A 54 3.76 7.44 3.18
N VAL A 55 3.32 8.10 2.11
CA VAL A 55 2.27 7.57 1.21
C VAL A 55 2.68 6.20 0.67
N ALA A 56 3.91 6.08 0.16
CA ALA A 56 4.45 4.81 -0.32
C ALA A 56 4.51 3.75 0.79
N SER A 57 4.93 4.15 2.00
CA SER A 57 4.97 3.24 3.15
C SER A 57 3.59 2.78 3.60
N ILE A 58 2.58 3.66 3.62
CA ILE A 58 1.18 3.29 3.90
C ILE A 58 0.72 2.23 2.91
N ARG A 59 0.91 2.46 1.60
CA ARG A 59 0.57 1.48 0.56
C ARG A 59 1.28 0.15 0.77
N PHE A 60 2.57 0.17 1.13
CA PHE A 60 3.32 -1.05 1.45
C PHE A 60 2.71 -1.81 2.63
N TRP A 61 2.38 -1.13 3.72
CA TRP A 61 1.81 -1.77 4.89
C TRP A 61 0.43 -2.36 4.64
N LEU A 62 -0.42 -1.71 3.83
CA LEU A 62 -1.69 -2.32 3.42
C LEU A 62 -1.50 -3.67 2.74
N LYS A 63 -0.51 -3.77 1.85
CA LYS A 63 -0.15 -5.04 1.19
C LYS A 63 0.42 -6.06 2.16
N ALA A 64 1.36 -5.64 3.01
CA ALA A 64 2.01 -6.53 3.98
C ALA A 64 1.02 -7.16 4.99
N PHE A 65 -0.06 -6.44 5.32
CA PHE A 65 -1.13 -6.92 6.20
C PHE A 65 -2.28 -7.63 5.44
N GLY A 66 -2.18 -7.80 4.12
CA GLY A 66 -3.20 -8.48 3.31
C GLY A 66 -4.52 -7.70 3.17
N ILE A 67 -4.49 -6.38 3.36
CA ILE A 67 -5.66 -5.50 3.15
C ILE A 67 -5.86 -5.23 1.65
N THR A 68 -4.77 -5.25 0.89
CA THR A 68 -4.76 -5.05 -0.57
C THR A 68 -3.82 -6.03 -1.23
N ASP A 69 -4.10 -6.39 -2.48
CA ASP A 69 -3.25 -7.29 -3.25
C ASP A 69 -1.91 -6.65 -3.68
N ASN A 70 -0.97 -7.52 -4.05
CA ASN A 70 0.38 -7.15 -4.48
C ASN A 70 0.44 -6.58 -5.90
#